data_AF-A0A6V8CQW3-F1
#
_entry.id   AF-A0A6V8CQW3-F1
#
_cell.length_a   1.000
_cell.length_b   1.000
_cell.length_c   1.000
_cell.angle_alpha   90.00
_cell.angle_beta   90.00
_cell.angle_gamma   90.00
#
_symmetry.space_group_name_H-M   'P 1'
#
loop_
_entity.id
_entity.type
_entity.pdbx_description
1 polymer ?
#
loop_
_entity_poly.entity_id
_entity_poly.type
_entity_poly.pdbx_seq_one_letter_code
_entity_poly.pdbx_strand_id
1 'polypeptide(L)'
;MVIQSQNAPGHVRSTKYLDRTRMNNALDQALDFGATYAEIRLMAETTSSVRLKDGQLEHAIPGQEIGATLRILADGAWGVHSTTDISNIPNEIESTVKLARAVAARRPSG
;
A
#
# COMPACT_ATOMS: atom_id res chain seq x y z
N MET A 1 1.39 -38.35 -3.57
CA MET A 1 2.23 -37.32 -4.21
C MET A 1 2.46 -36.22 -3.21
N VAL A 2 3.68 -36.08 -2.68
CA VAL A 2 4.03 -35.06 -1.68
C VAL A 2 4.49 -33.82 -2.44
N ILE A 3 3.72 -32.73 -2.39
CA ILE A 3 4.21 -31.43 -2.86
C ILE A 3 5.01 -30.83 -1.72
N GLN A 4 6.32 -31.04 -1.73
CA GLN A 4 7.21 -30.30 -0.84
C GLN A 4 7.27 -28.85 -1.32
N SER A 5 6.74 -27.94 -0.51
CA SER A 5 7.03 -26.51 -0.62
C SER A 5 8.51 -26.32 -0.30
N GLN A 6 9.28 -26.04 -1.34
CA GLN A 6 10.70 -25.73 -1.23
C GLN A 6 10.83 -24.46 -0.39
N ASN A 7 11.62 -24.55 0.69
CA ASN A 7 11.93 -23.45 1.59
C ASN A 7 12.20 -22.15 0.81
N ALA A 8 11.35 -21.14 1.02
CA ALA A 8 11.61 -19.79 0.57
C ALA A 8 12.91 -19.30 1.25
N PRO A 9 13.91 -18.80 0.49
CA PRO A 9 15.13 -18.29 1.08
C PRO A 9 14.81 -17.11 2.00
N GLY A 10 15.63 -16.97 3.04
CA GLY A 10 15.37 -16.19 4.25
C GLY A 10 14.75 -14.80 4.05
N HIS A 11 13.98 -14.39 5.06
CA HIS A 11 13.42 -13.05 5.22
C HIS A 11 14.54 -12.00 5.39
N VAL A 12 15.25 -11.70 4.31
CA VAL A 12 15.82 -10.37 4.11
C VAL A 12 14.60 -9.45 3.96
N ARG A 13 14.49 -8.39 4.78
CA ARG A 13 13.44 -7.37 4.61
C ARG A 13 13.51 -6.84 3.18
N SER A 14 12.70 -7.41 2.30
CA SER A 14 12.76 -7.16 0.87
C SER A 14 12.25 -5.75 0.59
N THR A 15 13.15 -4.86 0.22
CA THR A 15 12.83 -3.53 -0.36
C THR A 15 12.35 -3.64 -1.81
N LYS A 16 11.98 -4.84 -2.32
CA LYS A 16 11.67 -5.04 -3.74
C LYS A 16 10.50 -4.20 -4.25
N TYR A 17 9.56 -3.83 -3.40
CA TYR A 17 8.30 -3.19 -3.82
C TYR A 17 8.31 -1.66 -3.70
N LEU A 18 9.23 -1.08 -2.94
CA LEU A 18 9.32 0.36 -2.71
C LEU A 18 10.78 0.82 -2.72
N ASP A 19 11.05 1.84 -3.54
CA ASP A 19 12.26 2.63 -3.41
C ASP A 19 12.14 3.50 -2.15
N ARG A 20 12.86 3.12 -1.09
CA ARG A 20 12.82 3.80 0.21
C ARG A 20 13.15 5.29 0.10
N THR A 21 14.15 5.65 -0.70
CA THR A 21 14.57 7.05 -0.84
C THR A 21 13.48 7.85 -1.50
N ARG A 22 12.93 7.34 -2.61
CA ARG A 22 11.84 8.00 -3.34
C ARG A 22 10.59 8.17 -2.48
N MET A 23 10.29 7.19 -1.63
CA MET A 23 9.11 7.23 -0.74
C MET A 23 9.30 8.17 0.44
N ASN A 24 10.50 8.21 1.02
CA ASN A 24 10.81 9.19 2.06
C ASN A 24 10.67 10.61 1.51
N ASN A 25 11.22 10.88 0.32
CA ASN A 25 11.08 12.20 -0.33
C ASN A 25 9.61 12.55 -0.58
N ALA A 26 8.77 11.57 -0.95
CA ALA A 26 7.34 11.77 -1.13
C ALA A 26 6.62 12.09 0.20
N LEU A 27 7.03 11.48 1.31
CA LEU A 27 6.51 11.81 2.64
C LEU A 27 6.97 13.20 3.10
N ASP A 28 8.23 13.56 2.85
CA ASP A 28 8.75 14.90 3.14
C ASP A 28 7.98 15.97 2.36
N GLN A 29 7.70 15.71 1.07
CA GLN A 29 6.86 16.57 0.24
C GLN A 29 5.45 16.77 0.81
N ALA A 30 4.87 15.73 1.45
CA ALA A 30 3.57 15.86 2.11
C ALA A 30 3.64 16.85 3.28
N LEU A 31 4.72 16.80 4.06
CA LEU A 31 4.97 17.73 5.17
C LEU A 31 5.19 19.16 4.65
N ASP A 32 5.93 19.33 3.55
CA ASP A 32 6.13 20.62 2.89
C ASP A 32 4.81 21.23 2.39
N PHE A 33 3.87 20.40 1.93
CA PHE A 33 2.53 20.85 1.58
C PHE A 33 1.64 21.16 2.80
N GLY A 34 2.15 20.98 4.02
CA GLY A 34 1.51 21.31 5.29
C GLY A 34 0.67 20.18 5.88
N ALA A 35 1.00 18.93 5.57
CA ALA A 35 0.57 17.82 6.39
C ALA A 35 1.25 17.86 7.77
N THR A 36 0.51 17.52 8.81
CA THR A 36 1.04 17.32 10.17
C THR A 36 1.49 15.88 10.39
N TYR A 37 1.01 14.96 9.56
CA TYR A 37 1.39 13.55 9.56
C TYR A 37 1.15 12.95 8.18
N ALA A 38 2.06 12.08 7.72
CA ALA A 38 1.91 11.32 6.50
C ALA A 38 2.48 9.90 6.69
N GLU A 39 1.78 8.89 6.19
CA GLU A 39 2.26 7.51 6.14
C GLU A 39 1.94 6.84 4.80
N ILE A 40 2.82 5.94 4.37
CA ILE A 40 2.57 4.99 3.29
C ILE A 40 2.56 3.59 3.89
N ARG A 41 1.46 2.88 3.73
CA ARG A 41 1.30 1.49 4.18
C ARG A 41 1.33 0.56 2.97
N LEU A 42 2.38 -0.25 2.87
CA LEU A 42 2.49 -1.29 1.86
C LEU A 42 1.82 -2.57 2.35
N MET A 43 1.10 -3.24 1.47
CA MET A 43 0.53 -4.58 1.64
C MET A 43 0.99 -5.45 0.49
N ALA A 44 1.43 -6.66 0.81
CA ALA A 44 1.75 -7.70 -0.17
C ALA A 44 1.15 -9.00 0.33
N GLU A 45 0.33 -9.63 -0.51
CA GLU A 45 -0.35 -10.89 -0.22
C GLU A 45 0.06 -11.94 -1.24
N THR A 46 0.36 -13.14 -0.77
CA THR A 46 0.59 -14.31 -1.64
C THR A 46 -0.47 -15.34 -1.29
N THR A 47 -1.27 -15.72 -2.29
CA THR A 47 -2.34 -16.69 -2.14
C THR A 47 -2.02 -17.94 -2.94
N SER A 48 -2.63 -19.06 -2.57
CA SER A 48 -2.55 -20.31 -3.32
C SER A 48 -3.89 -21.01 -3.22
N SER A 49 -4.57 -21.14 -4.36
CA SER A 49 -5.86 -21.82 -4.45
C SER A 49 -5.68 -23.21 -5.04
N VAL A 50 -6.14 -24.24 -4.33
CA VAL A 50 -6.07 -25.63 -4.78
C VAL A 50 -7.47 -26.22 -4.81
N ARG A 51 -7.88 -26.77 -5.96
CA ARG A 51 -9.16 -27.47 -6.14
C ARG A 51 -8.91 -28.94 -6.43
N LEU A 52 -9.51 -29.81 -5.62
CA LEU A 52 -9.55 -31.25 -5.84
C LEU A 52 -10.97 -31.68 -6.20
N LYS A 53 -11.09 -32.66 -7.10
CA LYS A 53 -12.33 -33.38 -7.38
C LYS A 53 -12.04 -34.87 -7.37
N ASP A 54 -12.80 -35.64 -6.61
CA ASP A 54 -12.63 -37.10 -6.47
C ASP A 54 -11.18 -37.52 -6.12
N GLY A 55 -10.51 -36.71 -5.28
CA GLY A 55 -9.11 -36.93 -4.88
C GLY A 55 -8.07 -36.59 -5.94
N GLN A 56 -8.49 -36.13 -7.13
CA GLN A 56 -7.62 -35.67 -8.21
C GLN A 56 -7.50 -34.15 -8.20
N LEU A 57 -6.29 -33.66 -8.48
CA LEU A 57 -6.03 -32.22 -8.61
C LEU A 57 -6.61 -31.69 -9.91
N GLU A 58 -7.53 -30.72 -9.82
CA GLU A 58 -8.04 -30.01 -10.99
C GLU A 58 -7.28 -28.70 -11.22
N HIS A 59 -7.08 -27.92 -10.17
CA HIS A 59 -6.44 -26.60 -10.26
C HIS A 59 -5.51 -26.33 -9.08
N ALA A 60 -4.36 -25.71 -9.36
CA ALA A 60 -3.48 -25.08 -8.39
C ALA A 60 -3.06 -23.72 -8.95
N ILE A 61 -3.60 -22.63 -8.38
CA ILE A 61 -3.41 -21.27 -8.88
C ILE A 61 -2.67 -20.46 -7.80
N PRO A 62 -1.40 -20.08 -8.01
CA PRO A 62 -0.74 -19.10 -7.18
C PRO A 62 -1.26 -17.70 -7.51
N GLY A 63 -1.44 -16.87 -6.48
CA GLY A 63 -1.78 -15.45 -6.62
C GLY A 63 -0.78 -14.58 -5.88
N GLN A 64 -0.50 -13.40 -6.43
CA GLN A 64 0.28 -12.37 -5.76
C GLN A 64 -0.42 -11.04 -5.95
N GLU A 65 -0.67 -10.34 -4.85
CA GLU A 65 -1.28 -9.02 -4.83
C GLU A 65 -0.40 -8.07 -4.05
N ILE A 66 -0.27 -6.85 -4.55
CA ILE A 66 0.51 -5.81 -3.91
C ILE A 66 -0.30 -4.51 -4.02
N GLY A 67 -0.41 -3.80 -2.89
CA GLY A 67 -1.08 -2.52 -2.83
C GLY A 67 -0.44 -1.60 -1.80
N ALA A 68 -0.75 -0.33 -1.91
CA ALA A 68 -0.33 0.67 -0.95
C ALA A 68 -1.47 1.62 -0.61
N THR A 69 -1.45 2.10 0.63
CA THR A 69 -2.36 3.15 1.10
C THR A 69 -1.54 4.31 1.65
N LEU A 70 -1.74 5.50 1.08
CA LEU A 70 -1.27 6.77 1.59
C LEU A 70 -2.33 7.33 2.54
N ARG A 71 -1.91 7.72 3.74
CA ARG A 71 -2.76 8.45 4.70
C ARG A 71 -2.07 9.73 5.12
N ILE A 72 -2.75 10.84 4.97
CA ILE A 72 -2.24 12.19 5.28
C ILE A 72 -3.21 12.90 6.21
N LEU A 73 -2.68 13.51 7.27
CA LEU A 73 -3.42 14.37 8.18
C LEU A 73 -3.02 15.83 7.93
N ALA A 74 -3.96 16.64 7.45
CA ALA A 74 -3.77 18.08 7.26
C ALA A 74 -4.96 18.82 7.85
N ASP A 75 -4.69 19.91 8.58
CA ASP A 75 -5.70 20.76 9.23
C ASP A 75 -6.71 19.95 10.07
N GLY A 76 -6.21 18.89 10.72
CA GLY A 76 -6.99 18.00 11.58
C GLY A 76 -7.88 16.98 10.85
N ALA A 77 -7.87 16.93 9.51
CA ALA A 77 -8.65 15.96 8.73
C ALA A 77 -7.78 15.02 7.89
N TRP A 78 -8.34 13.84 7.58
CA TRP A 78 -7.65 12.79 6.84
C TRP A 78 -7.94 12.87 5.34
N GLY A 79 -6.87 12.79 4.55
CA GLY A 79 -6.89 12.42 3.14
C GLY A 79 -6.32 11.01 3.01
N VAL A 80 -6.97 10.16 2.20
CA VAL A 80 -6.57 8.77 2.00
C VAL A 80 -6.60 8.44 0.51
N HIS A 81 -5.55 7.77 0.04
CA HIS A 81 -5.46 7.25 -1.33
C HIS A 81 -4.94 5.81 -1.27
N SER A 82 -5.59 4.89 -1.98
CA SER A 82 -5.17 3.48 -2.09
C SER A 82 -4.97 3.13 -3.55
N THR A 83 -3.88 2.42 -3.85
CA THR A 83 -3.49 2.06 -5.22
C THR A 83 -2.74 0.74 -5.25
N THR A 84 -2.82 0.03 -6.38
CA THR A 84 -1.92 -1.07 -6.72
C THR A 84 -0.72 -0.60 -7.55
N ASP A 85 -0.77 0.61 -8.13
CA ASP A 85 0.37 1.26 -8.76
C ASP A 85 1.20 2.04 -7.73
N ILE A 86 2.10 1.30 -7.09
CA ILE A 86 3.01 1.84 -6.09
C ILE A 86 3.93 2.91 -6.67
N SER A 87 4.31 2.79 -7.94
CA SER A 87 5.27 3.68 -8.56
C SER A 87 4.74 5.11 -8.71
N ASN A 88 3.41 5.25 -8.72
CA ASN A 88 2.70 6.52 -8.85
C ASN A 88 2.45 7.25 -7.52
N ILE A 89 2.72 6.62 -6.35
CA ILE A 89 2.49 7.24 -5.03
C ILE A 89 3.03 8.68 -4.92
N PRO A 90 4.26 9.01 -5.37
CA PRO A 90 4.78 10.38 -5.24
C PRO A 90 3.92 11.43 -5.96
N ASN A 91 3.25 11.06 -7.05
CA ASN A 91 2.39 11.95 -7.80
C ASN A 91 1.04 12.20 -7.09
N GLU A 92 0.66 11.32 -6.15
CA GLU A 92 -0.60 11.39 -5.41
C GLU A 92 -0.49 12.12 -4.07
N ILE A 93 0.72 12.58 -3.70
CA ILE A 93 0.95 13.29 -2.43
C ILE A 93 0.13 14.58 -2.38
N GLU A 94 0.30 15.47 -3.37
CA GLU A 94 -0.35 16.78 -3.38
C GLU A 94 -1.88 16.66 -3.43
N SER A 95 -2.40 15.74 -4.27
CA SER A 95 -3.83 15.48 -4.39
C SER A 95 -4.42 15.00 -3.06
N THR A 96 -3.71 14.13 -2.35
CA THR A 96 -4.14 13.58 -1.06
C THR A 96 -4.08 14.62 0.07
N VAL A 97 -3.09 15.52 0.09
CA VAL A 97 -3.06 16.67 1.00
C VAL A 97 -4.25 17.60 0.72
N LYS A 98 -4.50 17.94 -0.54
CA LYS A 98 -5.64 18.77 -0.94
C LYS A 98 -6.97 18.16 -0.51
N LEU A 99 -7.12 16.83 -0.64
CA LEU A 99 -8.28 16.11 -0.17
C LEU A 99 -8.46 16.27 1.35
N ALA A 100 -7.39 16.06 2.13
CA ALA A 100 -7.42 16.23 3.58
C ALA A 100 -7.90 17.65 3.97
N ARG A 101 -7.31 18.68 3.36
CA ARG A 101 -7.69 20.08 3.60
C ARG A 101 -9.12 20.41 3.19
N ALA A 102 -9.57 19.89 2.04
CA ALA A 102 -10.94 20.09 1.57
C ALA A 102 -11.95 19.46 2.55
N VAL A 103 -11.61 18.34 3.18
CA VAL A 103 -12.42 17.73 4.25
C VAL A 103 -12.39 18.60 5.51
N ALA A 104 -11.21 19.09 5.92
CA ALA A 104 -11.08 19.98 7.08
C ALA A 104 -11.93 21.25 6.93
N ALA A 105 -11.89 21.90 5.76
CA ALA A 105 -12.63 23.13 5.46
C ALA A 105 -14.15 22.99 5.54
N ARG A 106 -14.68 21.76 5.45
CA ARG A 106 -16.13 21.48 5.57
C ARG A 106 -16.58 21.24 7.01
N ARG A 107 -15.66 21.14 7.97
CA ARG A 107 -16.05 20.96 9.36
C ARG A 107 -16.60 22.27 9.91
N PRO A 108 -17.78 22.24 10.57
CA PRO A 108 -18.26 23.41 11.27
C PRO A 108 -17.24 23.76 12.37
N SER A 109 -16.82 25.01 12.39
CA SER A 109 -16.13 25.60 13.54
C SER A 109 -17.13 25.62 14.69
N GLY A 110 -16.96 24.68 15.62
CA GLY A 110 -17.69 24.69 16.90
C GLY A 110 -17.32 25.89 17.76
#